data_AF-A0A3B0XQH3-F1
#
_entry.id   AF-A0A3B0XQH3-F1
#
_cell.length_a   1.000
_cell.length_b   1.000
_cell.length_c   1.000
_cell.angle_alpha   90.00
_cell.angle_beta   90.00
_cell.angle_gamma   90.00
#
_symmetry.space_group_name_H-M   'P 1'
#
loop_
_entity.id
_entity.type
_entity.pdbx_description
1 polymer ?
#
loop_
_entity_poly.entity_id
_entity_poly.type
_entity_poly.pdbx_seq_one_letter_code
_entity_poly.pdbx_strand_id
1 'polypeptide(L)'
;MAVLIVFDLIFDRNIYRLYKSCIKKGIKFRMATVPEYENSVDDATEFNPEKMRKLFNTGYDYGLNGINWQERISIDEYDKR
;
A
#
# COMPACT_ATOMS: atom_id res chain seq x y z
N MET A 1 0.89 0.80 26.12
CA MET A 1 1.98 0.95 25.14
C MET A 1 2.09 -0.34 24.34
N ALA A 2 1.24 -0.51 23.34
CA ALA A 2 1.01 -1.81 22.71
C ALA A 2 1.46 -1.78 21.23
N VAL A 3 2.35 -2.71 20.89
CA VAL A 3 2.30 -3.55 19.68
C VAL A 3 1.92 -2.85 18.36
N LEU A 4 2.63 -1.79 17.98
CA LEU A 4 2.45 -1.14 16.65
C LEU A 4 3.71 -1.13 15.78
N ILE A 5 4.87 -1.52 16.31
CA ILE A 5 6.16 -1.25 15.64
C ILE A 5 6.68 -2.45 14.82
N VAL A 6 6.27 -3.67 15.13
CA VAL A 6 6.91 -4.87 14.54
C VAL A 6 6.23 -5.33 13.24
N PHE A 7 4.93 -5.07 13.07
CA PHE A 7 4.19 -5.52 11.88
C PHE A 7 4.46 -4.64 10.65
N ASP A 8 4.52 -3.31 10.79
CA ASP A 8 4.81 -2.37 9.69
C ASP A 8 6.17 -2.66 9.03
N LEU A 9 7.22 -2.91 9.84
CA LEU A 9 8.56 -3.21 9.33
C LEU A 9 8.65 -4.51 8.50
N ILE A 10 7.77 -5.48 8.78
CA ILE A 10 7.80 -6.77 8.09
C ILE A 10 7.15 -6.65 6.72
N PHE A 11 6.08 -5.87 6.54
CA PHE A 11 5.43 -5.75 5.25
C PHE A 11 6.16 -4.80 4.30
N ASP A 12 6.57 -3.62 4.78
CA ASP A 12 7.12 -2.55 3.95
C ASP A 12 8.47 -2.92 3.32
N ARG A 13 9.39 -3.46 4.14
CA ARG A 13 10.71 -3.90 3.65
C ARG A 13 10.62 -5.08 2.70
N ASN A 14 9.56 -5.89 2.81
CA ASN A 14 9.34 -7.04 1.94
C ASN A 14 8.80 -6.65 0.57
N ILE A 15 8.02 -5.56 0.45
CA ILE A 15 7.56 -5.05 -0.84
C ILE A 15 8.75 -4.56 -1.68
N TYR A 16 9.66 -3.77 -1.10
CA TYR A 16 10.85 -3.33 -1.82
C TYR A 16 11.74 -4.52 -2.25
N ARG A 17 11.88 -5.54 -1.39
CA ARG A 17 12.60 -6.78 -1.75
C ARG A 17 11.94 -7.53 -2.90
N LEU A 18 10.60 -7.60 -2.93
CA LEU A 18 9.84 -8.20 -4.02
C LEU A 18 10.07 -7.44 -5.33
N TYR A 19 9.96 -6.10 -5.31
CA TYR A 19 10.26 -5.24 -6.45
C TYR A 19 11.67 -5.51 -7.00
N LYS A 20 12.70 -5.49 -6.14
CA LYS A 20 14.09 -5.77 -6.56
C LYS A 20 14.26 -7.17 -7.15
N SER A 21 13.54 -8.17 -6.63
CA SER A 21 13.55 -9.53 -7.17
C SER A 21 12.94 -9.60 -8.58
N CYS A 22 11.82 -8.90 -8.81
CA CYS A 22 11.21 -8.79 -10.14
C CYS A 22 12.17 -8.18 -11.16
N ILE A 23 12.79 -7.05 -10.82
CA ILE A 23 13.78 -6.39 -11.69
C ILE A 23 14.96 -7.32 -12.00
N LYS A 24 15.51 -8.00 -10.99
CA LYS A 24 16.64 -8.94 -11.17
C LYS A 24 16.30 -10.11 -12.10
N LYS A 25 15.03 -10.54 -12.12
CA LYS A 25 14.54 -11.65 -12.95
C LYS A 25 13.99 -11.19 -14.31
N GLY A 26 14.02 -9.88 -14.61
CA GLY A 26 13.39 -9.35 -15.83
C GLY A 26 11.87 -9.45 -15.84
N ILE A 27 11.24 -9.62 -14.68
CA ILE A 27 9.78 -9.70 -14.54
C ILE A 27 9.24 -8.29 -14.39
N LYS A 28 8.19 -7.98 -15.15
CA LYS A 28 7.50 -6.69 -15.02
C LYS A 28 6.81 -6.57 -13.66
N PHE A 29 7.16 -5.56 -12.89
CA PHE A 29 6.53 -5.25 -11.62
C PHE A 29 5.33 -4.30 -11.83
N ARG A 30 4.21 -4.62 -11.18
CA ARG A 30 2.99 -3.80 -11.17
C ARG A 30 2.30 -3.96 -9.82
N MET A 31 2.14 -2.85 -9.11
CA MET A 31 1.50 -2.81 -7.79
C MET A 31 0.28 -1.90 -7.82
N ALA A 32 -0.78 -2.33 -7.15
CA ALA A 32 -1.99 -1.56 -6.88
C ALA A 32 -2.06 -1.29 -5.38
N THR A 33 -2.14 -0.01 -5.00
CA THR A 33 -2.25 0.44 -3.62
C THR A 33 -3.39 1.43 -3.47
N VAL A 34 -3.87 1.57 -2.23
CA VAL A 34 -4.81 2.64 -1.87
C VAL A 34 -4.05 3.97 -1.94
N PRO A 35 -4.60 5.04 -2.55
CA PRO A 35 -3.95 6.35 -2.62
C PRO A 35 -3.65 6.93 -1.24
N GLU A 36 -2.48 7.56 -1.08
CA GLU A 36 -2.07 8.22 0.17
C GLU A 36 -3.11 9.23 0.69
N TYR A 37 -3.75 9.98 -0.21
CA TYR A 37 -4.76 10.99 0.12
C TYR A 37 -6.11 10.42 0.60
N GLU A 38 -6.34 9.12 0.43
CA GLU A 38 -7.55 8.49 0.94
C GLU A 38 -7.41 7.96 2.36
N ASN A 39 -6.17 7.78 2.80
CA ASN A 39 -5.78 7.17 4.05
C ASN A 39 -5.28 8.18 5.09
N SER A 40 -5.84 9.39 5.15
CA SER A 40 -5.76 10.21 6.38
C SER A 40 -6.61 9.53 7.48
N VAL A 41 -6.17 8.37 7.93
CA VAL A 41 -6.88 7.49 8.86
C VAL A 41 -6.15 7.62 10.19
N ASP A 42 -6.70 8.49 11.05
CA ASP A 42 -6.20 8.71 12.41
C ASP A 42 -6.27 7.50 13.36
N ASP A 43 -6.83 6.36 12.99
CA ASP A 43 -6.80 5.18 13.86
C ASP A 43 -6.97 3.88 13.06
N ALA A 44 -5.93 3.04 13.08
CA ALA A 44 -5.91 1.72 12.45
C ALA A 44 -6.69 0.66 13.27
N THR A 45 -7.27 1.05 14.41
CA THR A 45 -7.86 0.16 15.41
C THR A 45 -9.38 0.19 15.47
N GLU A 46 -10.04 1.21 14.91
CA GLU A 46 -11.50 1.34 14.96
C GLU A 46 -12.17 1.31 13.59
N PHE A 47 -13.27 0.53 13.50
CA PHE A 47 -14.10 0.48 12.30
C PHE A 47 -14.87 1.80 12.14
N ASN A 48 -14.48 2.61 11.16
CA ASN A 48 -15.23 3.81 10.77
C ASN A 48 -16.03 3.54 9.48
N PRO A 49 -17.38 3.47 9.54
CA PRO A 49 -18.21 3.14 8.38
C PRO A 49 -18.05 4.08 7.17
N GLU A 50 -17.82 5.37 7.41
CA GLU A 50 -17.65 6.36 6.34
C GLU A 50 -16.31 6.16 5.61
N LYS A 51 -15.23 5.93 6.37
CA LYS A 51 -13.91 5.64 5.81
C LYS A 51 -13.91 4.32 5.02
N MET A 52 -14.57 3.30 5.55
CA MET A 52 -14.72 2.00 4.87
C MET A 52 -15.52 2.12 3.57
N ARG A 53 -16.55 2.96 3.55
CA ARG A 53 -17.31 3.25 2.33
C ARG A 53 -16.46 3.97 1.28
N LYS A 54 -15.63 4.92 1.71
CA LYS A 54 -14.68 5.62 0.82
C LYS A 54 -13.71 4.63 0.18
N LEU A 55 -13.06 3.78 0.99
CA LEU A 55 -12.15 2.73 0.52
C LEU A 55 -12.82 1.77 -0.48
N PHE A 56 -14.06 1.35 -0.16
CA PHE A 56 -14.84 0.50 -1.06
C PHE A 56 -15.08 1.17 -2.41
N ASN A 57 -15.55 2.43 -2.40
CA ASN A 57 -15.83 3.17 -3.62
C ASN A 57 -14.58 3.33 -4.49
N THR A 58 -13.43 3.64 -3.89
CA THR A 58 -12.15 3.74 -4.62
C THR A 58 -11.76 2.43 -5.29
N GLY A 59 -11.83 1.32 -4.55
CA GLY A 59 -11.55 0.00 -5.10
C GLY A 59 -12.53 -0.37 -6.23
N TYR A 60 -13.80 -0.02 -6.07
CA TYR A 60 -14.84 -0.23 -7.08
C TYR A 60 -14.57 0.59 -8.34
N ASP A 61 -14.23 1.87 -8.19
CA ASP A 61 -13.92 2.77 -9.31
C ASP A 61 -12.66 2.32 -10.06
N TYR A 62 -11.66 1.78 -9.37
CA TYR A 62 -10.50 1.14 -10.00
C TYR A 62 -10.86 -0.12 -10.78
N GLY A 63 -11.82 -0.91 -10.27
CA GLY A 63 -12.34 -2.06 -10.98
C GLY A 63 -13.05 -1.67 -12.28
N LEU A 64 -13.79 -0.56 -12.28
CA LEU A 64 -14.52 -0.07 -13.45
C LEU A 64 -13.63 0.64 -14.47
N ASN A 65 -12.75 1.53 -14.01
CA ASN A 65 -12.00 2.45 -14.88
C ASN A 65 -10.56 2.01 -15.11
N GLY A 66 -10.12 0.94 -14.45
CA GLY A 66 -8.72 0.54 -14.39
C GLY A 66 -7.94 1.34 -13.35
N ILE A 67 -6.71 0.89 -13.10
CA ILE A 67 -5.78 1.50 -12.15
C ILE A 67 -4.48 1.91 -12.84
N ASN A 68 -3.91 3.02 -12.39
CA ASN A 68 -2.55 3.39 -12.72
C ASN A 68 -1.58 2.55 -11.89
N TRP A 69 -0.97 1.55 -12.52
CA TRP A 69 -0.02 0.67 -11.85
C TRP A 69 1.22 1.41 -11.36
N GLN A 70 1.58 1.19 -10.10
CA GLN A 70 2.89 1.57 -9.60
C GLN A 70 3.92 0.56 -10.11
N GLU A 71 4.78 0.99 -11.03
CA GLU A 71 5.81 0.15 -11.66
C GLU A 71 7.19 0.32 -11.03
N ARG A 72 7.38 1.34 -10.19
CA ARG A 72 8.63 1.67 -9.50
C ARG A 72 8.36 2.02 -8.05
N ILE A 73 9.26 1.58 -7.17
CA ILE A 73 9.19 1.78 -5.73
C ILE A 73 10.57 2.21 -5.22
N SER A 74 10.62 3.25 -4.38
CA SER A 74 11.81 3.61 -3.60
C SER A 74 11.85 2.88 -2.26
N ILE A 75 13.04 2.67 -1.70
CA ILE A 75 13.15 2.22 -0.32
C ILE A 75 12.64 3.28 0.66
N ASP A 76 12.77 4.57 0.33
CA ASP A 76 12.34 5.67 1.20
C ASP A 76 10.80 5.76 1.33
N GLU A 77 10.06 5.20 0.37
CA GLU A 77 8.59 5.04 0.48
C GLU A 77 8.19 4.05 1.58
N TYR A 78 9.09 3.14 1.95
CA TYR A 78 8.83 1.97 2.80
C TYR A 78 9.84 1.82 3.96
N ASP A 79 10.70 2.82 4.16
CA ASP A 79 11.66 2.91 5.27
C ASP A 79 11.35 4.20 6.04
N LYS A 80 10.30 4.15 6.88
CA LYS A 80 10.02 5.21 7.86
C LYS A 80 11.12 5.17 8.93
N ARG A 81 12.18 5.93 8.72
CA ARG A 81 13.24 6.17 9.70
C ARG A 81 12.81 7.15 10.78
#